data_AF-A0A9J6CQA4-F1
#
_entry.id   AF-A0A9J6CQA4-F1
#
_cell.length_a   1.000
_cell.length_b   1.000
_cell.length_c   1.000
_cell.angle_alpha   90.00
_cell.angle_beta   90.00
_cell.angle_gamma   90.00
#
_symmetry.space_group_name_H-M   'P 1'
#
loop_
_entity.id
_entity.type
_entity.pdbx_description
1 polymer ?
#
loop_
_entity_poly.entity_id
_entity_poly.type
_entity_poly.pdbx_seq_one_letter_code
_entity_poly.pdbx_strand_id
1 'polypeptide(L)'
;MLVSFFEFFSLQFQVRSFHKPPYENDRDKINIAYDSMSSFYKFQELLKNNDNFVVPEQMIVIQKTGTIYKHGRPIIGEITEKVSRLSIKHQLNAFLLLPKVLDDIVNHMKNLENSSKIKNIIQGKSWKKIKTQFTHEDIILPLILYFDEFEPDNPLSSNAGNNKICGFYFSVPVIPQHLLSKTEFIFVTQLCLTKIKDENLFSCLNPIINELKCLEQEGLTISQAGEEKKYLRCSSSSNRR
;
A
#
# COMPACT_ATOMS: atom_id res chain seq x y z
N MET A 1 -12.55 -12.32 6.61
CA MET A 1 -11.21 -12.47 7.19
C MET A 1 -10.20 -11.58 6.48
N LEU A 2 -9.92 -11.75 5.18
CA LEU A 2 -8.99 -10.87 4.42
C LEU A 2 -9.43 -9.39 4.38
N VAL A 3 -10.72 -9.11 4.16
CA VAL A 3 -11.26 -7.74 4.15
C VAL A 3 -11.11 -7.08 5.53
N SER A 4 -11.52 -7.76 6.59
CA SER A 4 -11.43 -7.27 7.98
C SER A 4 -9.99 -7.07 8.45
N PHE A 5 -9.05 -7.90 7.98
CA PHE A 5 -7.62 -7.77 8.28
C PHE A 5 -6.96 -6.62 7.49
N PHE A 6 -7.37 -6.42 6.23
CA PHE A 6 -6.90 -5.30 5.40
C PHE A 6 -7.34 -3.96 6.00
N GLU A 7 -8.61 -3.86 6.40
CA GLU A 7 -9.16 -2.66 7.04
C GLU A 7 -8.38 -2.30 8.31
N PHE A 8 -7.98 -3.29 9.12
CA PHE A 8 -7.13 -3.07 10.31
C PHE A 8 -5.72 -2.54 9.98
N PHE A 9 -5.13 -2.93 8.83
CA PHE A 9 -3.81 -2.46 8.41
C PHE A 9 -3.85 -1.07 7.76
N SER A 10 -4.87 -0.78 6.94
CA SER A 10 -5.13 0.56 6.40
C SER A 10 -5.31 1.59 7.52
N LEU A 11 -5.82 1.14 8.67
CA LEU A 11 -5.96 1.91 9.90
C LEU A 11 -4.67 2.44 10.52
N GLN A 12 -3.60 1.64 10.54
CA GLN A 12 -2.34 2.04 11.18
C GLN A 12 -1.70 3.22 10.44
N PHE A 13 -2.02 3.40 9.17
CA PHE A 13 -1.54 4.49 8.33
C PHE A 13 -2.30 5.81 8.60
N GLN A 14 -3.61 5.77 8.82
CA GLN A 14 -4.44 6.98 8.95
C GLN A 14 -4.66 7.48 10.39
N VAL A 15 -4.62 6.60 11.39
CA VAL A 15 -4.98 6.95 12.78
C VAL A 15 -3.83 7.66 13.53
N ARG A 16 -2.61 7.75 12.98
CA ARG A 16 -1.45 8.26 13.73
C ARG A 16 -1.07 9.72 13.46
N SER A 17 -1.82 10.41 12.60
CA SER A 17 -1.62 11.84 12.29
C SER A 17 -2.24 12.81 13.32
N PHE A 18 -2.85 12.31 14.39
CA PHE A 18 -3.46 13.20 15.40
C PHE A 18 -2.37 13.79 16.31
N HIS A 19 -2.16 15.11 16.19
CA HIS A 19 -1.49 15.90 17.22
C HIS A 19 -2.11 15.60 18.58
N LYS A 20 -1.25 15.35 19.59
CA LYS A 20 -1.67 15.25 21.00
C LYS A 20 -2.41 16.55 21.37
N PRO A 21 -3.72 16.51 21.65
CA PRO A 21 -4.42 17.69 22.13
C PRO A 21 -4.00 17.98 23.60
N PRO A 22 -4.08 19.24 24.03
CA PRO A 22 -3.80 19.61 25.41
C PRO A 22 -4.87 19.01 26.34
N TYR A 23 -4.41 18.52 27.49
CA TYR A 23 -5.20 17.81 28.49
C TYR A 23 -6.32 18.68 29.05
N GLU A 24 -7.57 18.43 28.62
CA GLU A 24 -8.77 18.86 29.33
C GLU A 24 -9.95 17.92 29.03
N ASN A 25 -10.40 17.28 30.11
CA ASN A 25 -11.49 16.30 30.25
C ASN A 25 -11.48 15.12 29.26
N ASP A 26 -10.45 14.28 29.35
CA ASP A 26 -10.19 13.19 28.41
C ASP A 26 -11.18 12.02 28.50
N ARG A 27 -11.83 11.77 29.65
CA ARG A 27 -12.68 10.57 29.83
C ARG A 27 -13.93 10.59 28.96
N ASP A 28 -14.62 11.71 28.87
CA ASP A 28 -15.85 11.81 28.07
C ASP A 28 -15.55 11.76 26.58
N LYS A 29 -14.45 12.38 26.13
CA LYS A 29 -13.97 12.28 24.74
C LYS A 29 -13.55 10.85 24.38
N ILE A 30 -12.87 10.16 25.30
CA ILE A 30 -12.50 8.75 25.14
C ILE A 30 -13.76 7.88 25.07
N ASN A 31 -14.73 8.07 25.97
CA ASN A 31 -15.97 7.29 25.98
C ASN A 31 -16.80 7.52 24.71
N ILE A 32 -16.91 8.76 24.22
CA ILE A 32 -17.56 9.09 22.95
C ILE A 32 -16.85 8.42 21.76
N ALA A 33 -15.50 8.40 21.77
CA ALA A 33 -14.72 7.70 20.76
C ALA A 33 -14.95 6.18 20.81
N TYR A 34 -15.01 5.58 22.01
CA TYR A 34 -15.32 4.15 22.17
C TYR A 34 -16.75 3.80 21.76
N ASP A 35 -17.74 4.62 22.12
CA ASP A 35 -19.15 4.37 21.80
C ASP A 35 -19.44 4.48 20.30
N SER A 36 -18.74 5.41 19.63
CA SER A 36 -18.78 5.54 18.17
C SER A 36 -18.06 4.39 17.45
N MET A 37 -17.11 3.71 18.11
CA MET A 37 -16.40 2.53 17.59
C MET A 37 -16.85 1.21 18.25
N SER A 38 -18.02 1.20 18.91
CA SER A 38 -18.43 0.13 19.83
C SER A 38 -18.69 -1.23 19.16
N SER A 39 -18.72 -1.27 17.82
CA SER A 39 -18.80 -2.49 17.04
C SER A 39 -18.00 -2.33 15.76
N PHE A 40 -17.56 -3.46 15.20
CA PHE A 40 -16.88 -3.46 13.90
C PHE A 40 -17.71 -2.78 12.80
N TYR A 41 -19.02 -2.93 12.84
CA TYR A 41 -19.93 -2.25 11.91
C TYR A 41 -19.88 -0.72 12.05
N LYS A 42 -20.06 -0.19 13.27
CA LYS A 42 -20.01 1.26 13.50
C LYS A 42 -18.63 1.83 13.16
N PHE A 43 -17.59 1.06 13.46
CA PHE A 43 -16.24 1.38 13.11
C PHE A 43 -16.03 1.48 11.58
N GLN A 44 -16.51 0.51 10.81
CA GLN A 44 -16.48 0.56 9.34
C GLN A 44 -17.31 1.74 8.79
N GLU A 45 -18.44 2.05 9.40
CA GLU A 45 -19.28 3.17 9.01
C GLU A 45 -18.57 4.52 9.24
N LEU A 46 -17.91 4.69 10.38
CA LEU A 46 -17.06 5.86 10.64
C LEU A 46 -15.94 6.01 9.61
N LEU A 47 -15.28 4.91 9.24
CA LEU A 47 -14.25 4.95 8.21
C LEU A 47 -14.83 5.34 6.85
N LYS A 48 -15.95 4.75 6.44
CA LYS A 48 -16.61 5.08 5.16
C LYS A 48 -17.08 6.53 5.09
N ASN A 49 -17.38 7.14 6.22
CA ASN A 49 -17.75 8.55 6.31
C ASN A 49 -16.54 9.50 6.30
N ASN A 50 -15.32 8.98 6.28
CA ASN A 50 -14.09 9.77 6.12
C ASN A 50 -13.69 9.80 4.65
N ASP A 51 -13.64 11.00 4.06
CA ASP A 51 -13.29 11.21 2.65
C ASP A 51 -11.92 10.64 2.25
N ASN A 52 -11.04 10.40 3.22
CA ASN A 52 -9.71 9.83 2.98
C ASN A 52 -9.69 8.30 3.04
N PHE A 53 -10.74 7.63 3.52
CA PHE A 53 -10.75 6.17 3.62
C PHE A 53 -11.03 5.53 2.27
N VAL A 54 -10.12 4.68 1.83
CA VAL A 54 -10.25 3.94 0.58
C VAL A 54 -10.61 2.50 0.90
N VAL A 55 -11.79 2.07 0.43
CA VAL A 55 -12.24 0.69 0.57
C VAL A 55 -11.39 -0.22 -0.32
N PRO A 56 -10.83 -1.32 0.20
CA PRO A 56 -10.10 -2.30 -0.60
C PRO A 56 -10.99 -2.92 -1.69
N GLU A 57 -10.48 -2.96 -2.91
CA GLU A 57 -11.15 -3.61 -4.04
C GLU A 57 -10.89 -5.12 -4.02
N GLN A 58 -11.92 -5.91 -4.30
CA GLN A 58 -11.79 -7.35 -4.51
C GLN A 58 -11.56 -7.65 -5.98
N MET A 59 -10.41 -8.23 -6.33
CA MET A 59 -10.04 -8.54 -7.71
C MET A 59 -9.90 -10.04 -7.90
N ILE A 60 -10.50 -10.58 -8.97
CA ILE A 60 -10.31 -11.98 -9.38
C ILE A 60 -8.94 -12.09 -10.07
N VAL A 61 -8.10 -12.99 -9.58
CA VAL A 61 -6.73 -13.22 -10.13
C VAL A 61 -6.57 -14.57 -10.80
N ILE A 62 -7.42 -15.54 -10.43
CA ILE A 62 -7.46 -16.86 -11.04
C ILE A 62 -8.92 -17.20 -11.34
N GLN A 63 -9.17 -17.64 -12.56
CA GLN A 63 -10.44 -18.18 -13.02
C GLN A 63 -10.12 -19.43 -13.85
N LYS A 64 -10.48 -20.61 -13.32
CA LYS A 64 -10.20 -21.90 -13.98
C LYS A 64 -11.36 -22.86 -13.82
N THR A 65 -11.50 -23.78 -14.76
CA THR A 65 -12.42 -24.92 -14.61
C THR A 65 -11.75 -26.01 -13.79
N GLY A 66 -12.47 -26.57 -12.82
CA GLY A 66 -11.95 -27.66 -12.00
C GLY A 66 -13.06 -28.41 -11.28
N THR A 67 -12.67 -29.37 -10.44
CA THR A 67 -13.62 -30.16 -9.65
C THR A 67 -14.03 -29.40 -8.40
N ILE A 68 -15.33 -29.13 -8.26
CA ILE A 68 -15.95 -28.58 -7.04
C ILE A 68 -16.86 -29.64 -6.42
N TYR A 69 -16.97 -29.65 -5.09
CA TYR A 69 -17.85 -30.60 -4.40
C TYR A 69 -19.17 -29.92 -4.04
N LYS A 70 -20.29 -30.41 -4.60
CA LYS A 70 -21.64 -30.02 -4.19
C LYS A 70 -22.37 -31.22 -3.61
N HIS A 71 -22.87 -31.10 -2.38
CA HIS A 71 -23.52 -32.20 -1.66
C HIS A 71 -22.68 -33.49 -1.63
N GLY A 72 -21.36 -33.35 -1.43
CA GLY A 72 -20.42 -34.49 -1.41
C GLY A 72 -20.10 -35.11 -2.78
N ARG A 73 -20.68 -34.61 -3.88
CA ARG A 73 -20.43 -35.12 -5.23
C ARG A 73 -19.45 -34.20 -5.99
N PRO A 74 -18.42 -34.77 -6.65
CA PRO A 74 -17.55 -33.99 -7.51
C PRO A 74 -18.32 -33.59 -8.77
N ILE A 75 -18.35 -32.29 -9.07
CA ILE A 75 -18.86 -31.75 -10.33
C ILE A 75 -17.80 -30.84 -10.95
N ILE A 76 -17.81 -30.74 -12.28
CA ILE A 76 -17.00 -29.74 -12.97
C ILE A 76 -17.65 -28.37 -12.77
N GLY A 77 -16.88 -27.41 -12.29
CA GLY A 77 -17.34 -26.05 -12.07
C GLY A 77 -16.21 -25.03 -12.14
N GLU A 78 -16.59 -23.78 -11.98
CA GLU A 78 -15.66 -22.65 -11.99
C GLU A 78 -15.03 -22.44 -10.61
N ILE A 79 -13.71 -22.33 -10.58
CA ILE A 79 -12.91 -22.00 -9.40
C ILE A 79 -12.35 -20.60 -9.61
N THR A 80 -12.76 -19.67 -8.75
CA THR A 80 -12.29 -18.29 -8.74
C THR A 80 -11.53 -17.98 -7.47
N GLU A 81 -10.32 -17.45 -7.58
CA GLU A 81 -9.56 -16.92 -6.44
C GLU A 81 -9.50 -15.40 -6.51
N LYS A 82 -9.68 -14.76 -5.35
CA LYS A 82 -9.74 -13.31 -5.21
C LYS A 82 -8.63 -12.78 -4.30
N VAL A 83 -8.19 -11.57 -4.59
CA VAL A 83 -7.26 -10.80 -3.76
C VAL A 83 -7.93 -9.51 -3.30
N SER A 84 -7.49 -9.00 -2.15
CA SER A 84 -7.88 -7.69 -1.64
C SER A 84 -6.81 -6.68 -2.01
N ARG A 85 -7.17 -5.62 -2.73
CA ARG A 85 -6.20 -4.66 -3.28
C ARG A 85 -6.51 -3.23 -2.85
N LEU A 86 -5.47 -2.48 -2.53
CA LEU A 86 -5.49 -1.02 -2.51
C LEU A 86 -4.59 -0.46 -3.62
N SER A 87 -5.14 0.45 -4.40
CA SER A 87 -4.43 1.11 -5.49
C SER A 87 -3.22 1.92 -4.95
N ILE A 88 -2.05 1.67 -5.54
CA ILE A 88 -0.83 2.45 -5.31
C ILE A 88 -1.05 3.91 -5.73
N LYS A 89 -1.71 4.14 -6.88
CA LYS A 89 -2.03 5.47 -7.39
C LYS A 89 -2.85 6.28 -6.40
N HIS A 90 -3.92 5.71 -5.86
CA HIS A 90 -4.76 6.39 -4.87
C HIS A 90 -4.01 6.68 -3.57
N GLN A 91 -3.26 5.70 -3.06
CA GLN A 91 -2.46 5.87 -1.83
C GLN A 91 -1.39 6.95 -1.99
N LEU A 92 -0.65 6.96 -3.10
CA LEU A 92 0.35 7.99 -3.38
C LEU A 92 -0.29 9.36 -3.53
N ASN A 93 -1.43 9.47 -4.22
CA ASN A 93 -2.12 10.74 -4.37
C ASN A 93 -2.56 11.30 -3.01
N ALA A 94 -3.21 10.48 -2.18
CA ALA A 94 -3.64 10.87 -0.84
C ALA A 94 -2.45 11.27 0.05
N PHE A 95 -1.37 10.49 0.02
CA PHE A 95 -0.17 10.75 0.81
C PHE A 95 0.54 12.04 0.41
N LEU A 96 0.73 12.28 -0.89
CA LEU A 96 1.48 13.42 -1.40
C LEU A 96 0.68 14.73 -1.35
N LEU A 97 -0.66 14.65 -1.28
CA LEU A 97 -1.53 15.79 -1.03
C LEU A 97 -1.51 16.27 0.42
N LEU A 98 -0.98 15.47 1.35
CA LEU A 98 -0.83 15.90 2.73
C LEU A 98 0.06 17.17 2.81
N PRO A 99 -0.26 18.13 3.71
CA PRO A 99 0.50 19.36 3.83
C PRO A 99 2.01 19.10 4.03
N LYS A 100 2.84 19.82 3.26
CA LYS A 100 4.32 19.77 3.28
C LYS A 100 4.97 18.46 2.85
N VAL A 101 4.24 17.36 2.71
CA VAL A 101 4.84 16.04 2.39
C VAL A 101 5.60 16.07 1.07
N LEU A 102 4.98 16.57 0.00
CA LEU A 102 5.63 16.66 -1.30
C LEU A 102 6.85 17.59 -1.29
N ASP A 103 6.75 18.74 -0.63
CA ASP A 103 7.84 19.71 -0.55
C ASP A 103 9.03 19.16 0.25
N ASP A 104 8.75 18.50 1.37
CA ASP A 104 9.77 17.86 2.20
C ASP A 104 10.50 16.75 1.43
N ILE A 105 9.77 15.94 0.66
CA ILE A 105 10.36 14.92 -0.21
C ILE A 105 11.25 15.55 -1.28
N VAL A 106 10.77 16.58 -1.99
CA VAL A 106 11.54 17.27 -3.04
C VAL A 106 12.80 17.91 -2.47
N ASN A 107 12.69 18.58 -1.33
CA ASN A 107 13.83 19.18 -0.64
C ASN A 107 14.83 18.12 -0.18
N HIS A 108 14.35 16.98 0.34
CA HIS A 108 15.20 15.86 0.70
C HIS A 108 15.95 15.29 -0.51
N MET A 109 15.26 15.10 -1.64
CA MET A 109 15.89 14.63 -2.88
C MET A 109 16.98 15.58 -3.38
N LYS A 110 16.73 16.90 -3.38
CA LYS A 110 17.76 17.91 -3.73
C LYS A 110 18.98 17.82 -2.80
N ASN A 111 18.75 17.65 -1.50
CA ASN A 111 19.83 17.48 -0.51
C ASN A 111 20.64 16.19 -0.73
N LEU A 112 19.99 15.10 -1.14
CA LEU A 112 20.65 13.84 -1.49
C LEU A 112 21.53 14.00 -2.75
N GLU A 113 21.04 14.68 -3.77
CA GLU A 113 21.78 14.90 -5.02
C GLU A 113 23.05 15.75 -4.80
N ASN A 114 23.00 16.73 -3.89
CA ASN A 114 24.13 17.57 -3.53
C ASN A 114 25.10 16.90 -2.53
N SER A 115 24.76 15.73 -2.00
CA SER A 115 25.60 15.05 -1.00
C SER A 115 26.72 14.24 -1.65
N SER A 116 27.95 14.43 -1.16
CA SER A 116 29.12 13.63 -1.56
C SER A 116 29.10 12.19 -1.03
N LYS A 117 28.30 11.92 0.01
CA LYS A 117 28.15 10.58 0.60
C LYS A 117 26.89 9.90 0.06
N ILE A 118 27.02 8.63 -0.31
CA ILE A 118 25.87 7.80 -0.68
C ILE A 118 25.11 7.43 0.58
N LYS A 119 23.85 7.88 0.67
CA LYS A 119 22.90 7.64 1.75
C LYS A 119 21.58 7.05 1.25
N ASN A 120 21.29 7.20 -0.04
CA ASN A 120 20.02 6.80 -0.62
C ASN A 120 20.20 6.16 -2.01
N ILE A 121 19.24 5.32 -2.40
CA ILE A 121 19.25 4.62 -3.70
C ILE A 121 19.29 5.59 -4.89
N ILE A 122 18.74 6.80 -4.75
CA ILE A 122 18.69 7.76 -5.86
C ILE A 122 20.08 8.30 -6.26
N GLN A 123 21.06 8.18 -5.37
CA GLN A 123 22.44 8.58 -5.64
C GLN A 123 23.23 7.49 -6.38
N GLY A 124 22.67 6.26 -6.45
CA GLY A 124 23.27 5.13 -7.13
C GLY A 124 23.32 5.29 -8.65
N LYS A 125 24.32 4.66 -9.28
CA LYS A 125 24.53 4.74 -10.75
C LYS A 125 23.31 4.25 -11.54
N SER A 126 22.68 3.16 -11.09
CA SER A 126 21.50 2.59 -11.75
C SER A 126 20.33 3.57 -11.76
N TRP A 127 20.06 4.25 -10.64
CA TRP A 127 19.00 5.25 -10.55
C TRP A 127 19.29 6.46 -11.44
N LYS A 128 20.53 6.95 -11.44
CA LYS A 128 20.94 8.05 -12.32
C LYS A 128 20.67 7.73 -13.80
N LYS A 129 20.91 6.49 -14.23
CA LYS A 129 20.59 6.03 -15.59
C LYS A 129 19.07 5.99 -15.85
N ILE A 130 18.27 5.52 -14.89
CA ILE A 130 16.80 5.55 -15.00
C ILE A 130 16.32 7.01 -15.14
N LYS A 131 16.84 7.92 -14.31
CA LYS A 131 16.48 9.35 -14.33
C LYS A 131 16.68 10.00 -15.71
N THR A 132 17.70 9.60 -16.48
CA THR A 132 17.95 10.12 -17.84
C THR A 132 16.88 9.75 -18.87
N GLN A 133 15.99 8.81 -18.57
CA GLN A 133 14.90 8.39 -19.48
C GLN A 133 13.66 9.30 -19.39
N PHE A 134 13.67 10.26 -18.48
CA PHE A 134 12.55 11.15 -18.18
C PHE A 134 12.95 12.62 -18.37
N THR A 135 11.96 13.50 -18.44
CA THR A 135 12.22 14.94 -18.65
C THR A 135 12.76 15.60 -17.38
N HIS A 136 13.48 16.71 -17.53
CA HIS A 136 14.06 17.43 -16.38
C HIS A 136 13.01 18.04 -15.43
N GLU A 137 11.77 18.20 -15.89
CA GLU A 137 10.66 18.74 -15.12
C GLU A 137 9.94 17.65 -14.29
N ASP A 138 10.16 16.37 -14.63
CA ASP A 138 9.53 15.24 -13.94
C ASP A 138 10.15 15.00 -12.55
N ILE A 139 9.30 14.80 -11.53
CA ILE A 139 9.74 14.34 -10.20
C ILE A 139 9.65 12.82 -10.19
N ILE A 140 10.79 12.13 -10.18
CA ILE A 140 10.78 10.67 -10.22
C ILE A 140 10.85 10.11 -8.81
N LEU A 141 9.75 9.50 -8.34
CA LEU A 141 9.73 8.84 -7.04
C LEU A 141 10.16 7.39 -7.19
N PRO A 142 11.22 6.95 -6.49
CA PRO A 142 11.45 5.52 -6.33
C PRO A 142 10.33 4.88 -5.52
N LEU A 143 9.93 3.68 -5.91
CA LEU A 143 9.13 2.78 -5.09
C LEU A 143 9.90 1.50 -4.81
N ILE A 144 9.88 1.04 -3.57
CA ILE A 144 10.40 -0.27 -3.19
C ILE A 144 9.22 -1.18 -2.89
N LEU A 145 9.07 -2.25 -3.67
CA LEU A 145 8.09 -3.30 -3.43
C LEU A 145 8.72 -4.43 -2.63
N TYR A 146 7.96 -4.97 -1.70
CA TYR A 146 8.31 -6.17 -0.96
C TYR A 146 7.05 -6.91 -0.54
N PHE A 147 7.20 -8.16 -0.14
CA PHE A 147 6.10 -8.96 0.37
C PHE A 147 6.54 -9.72 1.61
N ASP A 148 5.58 -10.06 2.45
CA ASP A 148 5.78 -10.86 3.66
C ASP A 148 4.59 -11.81 3.86
N GLU A 149 4.84 -12.94 4.51
CA GLU A 149 3.82 -13.94 4.83
C GLU A 149 3.64 -14.01 6.34
N PHE A 150 2.40 -13.84 6.80
CA PHE A 150 2.08 -13.92 8.21
C PHE A 150 0.84 -14.78 8.43
N GLU A 151 0.75 -15.37 9.63
CA GLU A 151 -0.36 -16.20 10.03
C GLU A 151 -1.11 -15.50 11.16
N PRO A 152 -2.31 -14.95 10.89
CA PRO A 152 -3.07 -14.22 11.91
C PRO A 152 -3.76 -15.15 12.92
N ASP A 153 -3.91 -16.44 12.57
CA ASP A 153 -4.55 -17.46 13.41
C ASP A 153 -3.58 -18.07 14.43
N ASN A 154 -4.13 -18.78 15.41
CA ASN A 154 -3.33 -19.51 16.39
C ASN A 154 -2.44 -20.56 15.68
N PRO A 155 -1.10 -20.41 15.72
CA PRO A 155 -0.16 -21.30 15.03
C PRO A 155 -0.14 -22.72 15.61
N LEU A 156 -0.85 -22.97 16.73
CA LEU A 156 -1.00 -24.28 17.36
C LEU A 156 -2.35 -24.96 17.05
N SER A 157 -3.21 -24.35 16.24
CA SER A 157 -4.50 -24.95 15.88
C SER A 157 -4.34 -26.06 14.84
N SER A 158 -5.31 -26.97 14.73
CA SER A 158 -5.33 -28.03 13.71
C SER A 158 -5.39 -27.51 12.27
N ASN A 159 -5.60 -26.21 12.08
CA ASN A 159 -5.59 -25.51 10.79
C ASN A 159 -4.32 -24.68 10.56
N ALA A 160 -3.29 -24.82 11.42
CA ALA A 160 -2.03 -24.12 11.28
C ALA A 160 -1.42 -24.33 9.88
N GLY A 161 -1.05 -23.24 9.22
CA GLY A 161 -0.48 -23.20 7.88
C GLY A 161 -1.47 -23.03 6.73
N ASN A 162 -2.77 -23.32 6.93
CA ASN A 162 -3.77 -23.25 5.84
C ASN A 162 -4.31 -21.83 5.58
N ASN A 163 -4.19 -20.93 6.56
CA ASN A 163 -4.75 -19.58 6.51
C ASN A 163 -3.67 -18.48 6.47
N LYS A 164 -2.45 -18.82 6.05
CA LYS A 164 -1.39 -17.81 5.87
C LYS A 164 -1.81 -16.76 4.86
N ILE A 165 -1.54 -15.51 5.20
CA ILE A 165 -1.80 -14.36 4.35
C ILE A 165 -0.46 -13.86 3.83
N CYS A 166 -0.40 -13.67 2.52
CA CYS A 166 0.67 -12.97 1.85
C CYS A 166 0.27 -11.51 1.67
N GLY A 167 1.07 -10.60 2.21
CA GLY A 167 0.91 -9.16 2.05
C GLY A 167 1.97 -8.59 1.11
N PHE A 168 1.52 -7.79 0.15
CA PHE A 168 2.36 -7.00 -0.74
C PHE A 168 2.32 -5.54 -0.29
N TYR A 169 3.51 -4.96 -0.17
CA TYR A 169 3.72 -3.64 0.37
C TYR A 169 4.60 -2.81 -0.56
N PHE A 170 4.52 -1.49 -0.42
CA PHE A 170 5.48 -0.58 -0.99
C PHE A 170 5.92 0.50 -0.01
N SER A 171 7.09 1.10 -0.26
CA SER A 171 7.57 2.29 0.44
C SER A 171 8.21 3.28 -0.54
N VAL A 172 8.28 4.55 -0.13
CA VAL A 172 8.89 5.64 -0.89
C VAL A 172 10.21 6.02 -0.19
N PRO A 173 11.38 5.49 -0.62
CA PRO A 173 12.64 5.62 0.12
C PRO A 173 13.24 7.03 0.11
N VAL A 174 12.64 7.99 -0.61
CA VAL A 174 13.04 9.41 -0.58
C VAL A 174 12.27 10.22 0.47
N ILE A 175 11.40 9.57 1.25
CA ILE A 175 10.90 10.14 2.49
C ILE A 175 12.10 10.37 3.43
N PRO A 176 12.18 11.49 4.17
CA PRO A 176 13.26 11.74 5.11
C PRO A 176 13.50 10.57 6.07
N GLN A 177 14.77 10.24 6.32
CA GLN A 177 15.16 9.03 7.06
C GLN A 177 14.58 8.94 8.49
N HIS A 178 14.36 10.08 9.15
CA HIS A 178 13.74 10.13 10.48
C HIS A 178 12.26 9.72 10.48
N LEU A 179 11.62 9.66 9.31
CA LEU A 179 10.25 9.20 9.10
C LEU A 179 10.21 7.76 8.59
N LEU A 180 11.12 7.36 7.69
CA LEU A 180 11.16 6.04 7.06
C LEU A 180 11.15 4.84 8.02
N SER A 181 11.68 4.99 9.24
CA SER A 181 11.69 3.91 10.23
C SER A 181 10.33 3.65 10.88
N LYS A 182 9.32 4.48 10.62
CA LYS A 182 7.96 4.27 11.13
C LYS A 182 7.17 3.36 10.20
N THR A 183 6.43 2.44 10.80
CA THR A 183 5.49 1.55 10.08
C THR A 183 4.42 2.32 9.30
N GLU A 184 4.18 3.58 9.67
CA GLU A 184 3.30 4.53 8.97
C GLU A 184 3.77 4.88 7.56
N PHE A 185 4.99 4.53 7.12
CA PHE A 185 5.45 4.75 5.74
C PHE A 185 5.62 3.44 4.96
N ILE A 186 4.96 2.38 5.45
CA ILE A 186 4.78 1.09 4.78
C ILE A 186 3.33 1.02 4.29
N PHE A 187 3.16 1.00 2.99
CA PHE A 187 1.85 1.04 2.34
C PHE A 187 1.47 -0.36 1.88
N VAL A 188 0.24 -0.80 2.17
CA VAL A 188 -0.27 -2.10 1.70
C VAL A 188 -0.88 -1.91 0.32
N THR A 189 -0.45 -2.69 -0.67
CA THR A 189 -1.08 -2.68 -2.01
C THR A 189 -1.96 -3.89 -2.25
N GLN A 190 -1.65 -5.06 -1.70
CA GLN A 190 -2.44 -6.26 -1.93
C GLN A 190 -2.30 -7.27 -0.80
N LEU A 191 -3.38 -7.94 -0.44
CA LEU A 191 -3.38 -9.13 0.41
C LEU A 191 -4.01 -10.31 -0.35
N CYS A 192 -3.40 -11.47 -0.25
CA CYS A 192 -3.96 -12.73 -0.75
C CYS A 192 -3.64 -13.89 0.20
N LEU A 193 -4.34 -15.02 0.07
CA LEU A 193 -3.93 -16.23 0.79
C LEU A 193 -2.62 -16.74 0.18
N THR A 194 -1.70 -17.23 1.01
CA THR A 194 -0.41 -17.78 0.57
C THR A 194 -0.61 -18.91 -0.45
N LYS A 195 -1.66 -19.74 -0.27
CA LYS A 195 -2.03 -20.78 -1.24
C LYS A 195 -2.26 -20.22 -2.65
N ILE A 196 -2.93 -19.07 -2.78
CA ILE A 196 -3.19 -18.42 -4.08
C ILE A 196 -1.86 -17.97 -4.70
N LYS A 197 -0.95 -17.41 -3.89
CA LYS A 197 0.39 -16.99 -4.30
C LYS A 197 1.23 -18.18 -4.77
N ASP A 198 1.19 -19.31 -4.06
CA ASP A 198 1.96 -20.50 -4.39
C ASP A 198 1.43 -21.20 -5.65
N GLU A 199 0.11 -21.19 -5.86
CA GLU A 199 -0.50 -21.69 -7.09
C GLU A 199 -0.19 -20.79 -8.30
N ASN A 200 -0.21 -19.45 -8.12
CA ASN A 200 0.03 -18.53 -9.21
C ASN A 200 0.48 -17.13 -8.75
N LEU A 201 1.77 -16.99 -8.44
CA LEU A 201 2.39 -15.72 -8.06
C LEU A 201 2.26 -14.67 -9.18
N PHE A 202 2.40 -15.08 -10.45
CA PHE A 202 2.32 -14.14 -11.57
C PHE A 202 0.94 -13.49 -11.67
N SER A 203 -0.13 -14.27 -11.52
CA SER A 203 -1.50 -13.74 -11.46
C SER A 203 -1.70 -12.78 -10.29
N CYS A 204 -1.07 -13.03 -9.14
CA CYS A 204 -1.12 -12.11 -8.00
C CYS A 204 -0.33 -10.82 -8.26
N LEU A 205 0.83 -10.89 -8.94
CA LEU A 205 1.68 -9.73 -9.19
C LEU A 205 1.23 -8.88 -10.37
N ASN A 206 0.60 -9.48 -11.39
CA ASN A 206 0.21 -8.80 -12.62
C ASN A 206 -0.63 -7.54 -12.39
N PRO A 207 -1.64 -7.52 -11.48
CA PRO A 207 -2.38 -6.32 -11.14
C PRO A 207 -1.47 -5.19 -10.64
N ILE A 208 -0.53 -5.49 -9.74
CA ILE A 208 0.44 -4.54 -9.16
C ILE A 208 1.37 -4.01 -10.26
N ILE A 209 1.94 -4.91 -11.07
CA ILE A 209 2.85 -4.56 -12.17
C ILE A 209 2.17 -3.65 -13.18
N ASN A 210 0.91 -3.91 -13.54
CA ASN A 210 0.19 -3.09 -14.50
C ASN A 210 -0.09 -1.68 -13.98
N GLU A 211 -0.39 -1.54 -12.69
CA GLU A 211 -0.53 -0.21 -12.08
C GLU A 211 0.81 0.54 -12.03
N LEU A 212 1.91 -0.15 -11.74
CA LEU A 212 3.24 0.46 -11.77
C LEU A 212 3.65 0.91 -13.16
N LYS A 213 3.34 0.13 -14.21
CA LYS A 213 3.56 0.54 -15.61
C LYS A 213 2.74 1.76 -15.97
N CYS A 214 1.47 1.79 -15.56
CA CYS A 214 0.61 2.96 -15.75
C CYS A 214 1.19 4.19 -15.04
N LEU A 215 1.65 4.06 -13.79
CA LEU A 215 2.33 5.12 -13.05
C LEU A 215 3.66 5.56 -13.67
N GLU A 216 4.41 4.66 -14.31
CA GLU A 216 5.65 4.99 -15.01
C GLU A 216 5.40 5.74 -16.33
N GLN A 217 4.33 5.38 -17.05
CA GLN A 217 4.00 5.92 -18.37
C GLN A 217 3.18 7.22 -18.28
N GLU A 218 2.10 7.22 -17.51
CA GLU A 218 1.16 8.35 -17.39
C GLU A 218 1.57 9.32 -16.27
N GLY A 219 2.24 8.82 -15.24
CA GLY A 219 2.56 9.57 -14.03
C GLY A 219 1.34 9.84 -13.14
N LEU A 220 1.56 10.61 -12.08
CA LEU A 220 0.50 11.23 -11.27
C LEU A 220 0.49 12.73 -11.52
N THR A 221 -0.70 13.32 -11.58
CA THR A 221 -0.87 14.78 -11.55
C THR A 221 -1.38 15.17 -10.17
N ILE A 222 -0.58 15.95 -9.44
CA ILE A 222 -0.96 16.49 -8.13
C ILE A 222 -1.20 17.99 -8.28
N SER A 223 -2.34 18.46 -7.81
CA SER A 223 -2.69 19.88 -7.78
C SER A 223 -2.73 20.36 -6.33
N GLN A 224 -1.64 20.95 -5.85
CA GLN A 224 -1.66 21.74 -4.62
C GLN A 224 -1.99 23.20 -4.99
N ALA A 225 -2.89 23.82 -4.23
CA ALA A 225 -3.50 25.13 -4.45
C ALA A 225 -2.67 26.12 -5.32
N GLY A 226 -2.90 26.08 -6.64
CA GLY A 226 -2.45 27.12 -7.59
C GLY A 226 -1.10 26.93 -8.28
N GLU A 227 -0.33 25.86 -8.06
CA GLU A 227 0.97 25.64 -8.74
C GLU A 227 1.05 24.39 -9.64
N GLU A 228 2.00 24.44 -10.58
CA GLU A 228 2.11 23.61 -11.78
C GLU A 228 2.40 22.11 -11.56
N LYS A 229 2.03 21.35 -12.60
CA LYS A 229 2.05 19.89 -12.75
C LYS A 229 3.39 19.28 -12.33
N LYS A 230 3.35 18.39 -11.35
CA LYS A 230 4.49 17.52 -11.00
C LYS A 230 4.17 16.10 -11.47
N TYR A 231 4.83 15.67 -12.54
CA TYR A 231 4.70 14.31 -13.06
C TYR A 231 5.51 13.35 -12.20
N LEU A 232 4.79 12.50 -11.45
CA LEU A 232 5.43 11.50 -10.60
C LEU A 232 5.49 10.16 -11.31
N ARG A 233 6.69 9.75 -11.71
CA ARG A 233 6.91 8.45 -12.35
C ARG A 233 7.61 7.53 -11.37
N CYS A 234 7.12 6.30 -11.29
CA CYS A 234 7.61 5.27 -10.39
C CYS A 234 8.42 4.24 -11.18
N SER A 235 9.69 4.03 -10.84
CA SER A 235 10.52 3.01 -11.49
C SER A 235 10.97 1.95 -10.48
N SER A 236 10.73 0.68 -10.81
CA SER A 236 11.27 -0.46 -10.08
C SER A 236 12.60 -0.89 -10.69
N SER A 237 13.66 -1.01 -9.89
CA SER A 237 14.91 -1.60 -10.39
C SER A 237 14.73 -3.12 -10.56
N SER A 238 14.44 -3.60 -11.76
CA SER A 238 14.64 -5.02 -12.07
C SER A 238 16.15 -5.25 -12.21
N ASN A 239 16.79 -5.87 -11.21
CA ASN A 239 18.09 -6.47 -11.41
C ASN A 239 17.91 -7.66 -12.36
N ARG A 240 18.05 -7.42 -13.68
CA ARG A 240 18.42 -8.51 -14.59
C ARG A 240 19.88 -8.83 -14.29
N ARG A 241 20.10 -9.88 -13.50
CA ARG A 241 21.37 -10.62 -13.52
C ARG A 241 21.34 -11.54 -14.72
#